data_AF-A0A9D3UYK1-F1
#
_entry.id   AF-A0A9D3UYK1-F1
#
_cell.length_a   1.000
_cell.length_b   1.000
_cell.length_c   1.000
_cell.angle_alpha   90.00
_cell.angle_beta   90.00
_cell.angle_gamma   90.00
#
_symmetry.space_group_name_H-M   'P 1'
#
loop_
_entity.id
_entity.type
_entity.pdbx_description
1 polymer ?
#
loop_
_entity_poly.entity_id
_entity_poly.type
_entity_poly.pdbx_seq_one_letter_code
_entity_poly.pdbx_strand_id
1 'polypeptide(L)'
;MVVMATKGNDQIIKENICETKMGLPCVIEGFTAIFKTGSISNKCCSELVVLGKVCHSALVKRTLENPLLKDLNPVTVIAKSIETWNNCLALIDSPSPSA
;
A
#
# COMPACT_ATOMS: atom_id res chain seq x y z
N MET A 1 24.51 -22.62 -0.26
CA MET A 1 23.81 -21.37 0.12
C MET A 1 22.79 -21.08 -0.97
N VAL A 2 21.50 -21.27 -0.71
CA VAL A 2 20.47 -20.88 -1.69
C VAL A 2 20.35 -19.37 -1.58
N VAL A 3 20.95 -18.66 -2.54
CA VAL A 3 20.64 -17.26 -2.76
C VAL A 3 19.22 -17.27 -3.34
N MET A 4 18.20 -17.22 -2.47
CA MET A 4 16.84 -16.97 -2.94
C MET A 4 16.90 -15.60 -3.60
N ALA A 5 16.85 -15.57 -4.93
CA ALA A 5 16.80 -14.32 -5.66
C ALA A 5 15.60 -13.52 -5.13
N THR A 6 15.87 -12.42 -4.44
CA THR A 6 14.80 -11.53 -3.99
C THR A 6 14.13 -10.97 -5.22
N LYS A 7 12.90 -11.42 -5.46
CA LYS A 7 12.07 -10.98 -6.57
C LYS A 7 11.89 -9.47 -6.52
N GLY A 8 12.19 -8.78 -7.62
CA GLY A 8 12.04 -7.32 -7.73
C GLY A 8 10.58 -6.89 -7.59
N ASN A 9 10.35 -5.63 -7.19
CA ASN A 9 9.01 -5.09 -6.94
C ASN A 9 8.11 -5.17 -8.19
N ASP A 10 8.65 -4.86 -9.38
CA ASP A 10 7.92 -4.97 -10.66
C ASP A 10 7.42 -6.38 -10.95
N GLN A 11 8.26 -7.39 -10.67
CA GLN A 11 7.86 -8.78 -10.86
C GLN A 11 6.78 -9.19 -9.84
N ILE A 12 6.85 -8.68 -8.59
CA ILE A 12 5.80 -8.91 -7.58
C ILE A 12 4.48 -8.30 -8.05
N ILE A 13 4.51 -7.05 -8.51
CA ILE A 13 3.35 -6.29 -8.98
C ILE A 13 2.67 -7.03 -10.14
N LYS A 14 3.45 -7.46 -11.12
CA LYS A 14 2.95 -8.17 -12.31
C LYS A 14 2.33 -9.52 -11.97
N GLU A 15 3.03 -10.38 -11.23
CA GLU A 15 2.55 -11.74 -10.93
C GLU A 15 1.32 -11.76 -10.00
N ASN A 16 1.14 -10.72 -9.17
CA ASN A 16 -0.01 -10.64 -8.25
C ASN A 16 -1.17 -9.79 -8.80
N ILE A 17 -1.04 -9.27 -10.04
CA ILE A 17 -2.03 -8.43 -10.71
C ILE A 17 -2.44 -7.26 -9.80
N CYS A 18 -1.46 -6.57 -9.21
CA CYS A 18 -1.73 -5.58 -8.17
C CYS A 18 -2.50 -4.36 -8.70
N GLU A 19 -2.21 -3.93 -9.93
CA GLU A 19 -2.71 -2.66 -10.47
C GLU A 19 -4.22 -2.65 -10.77
N THR A 20 -4.87 -3.82 -10.83
CA THR A 20 -6.30 -3.91 -11.19
C THR A 20 -7.23 -4.07 -9.99
N LYS A 21 -6.69 -4.17 -8.76
CA LYS A 21 -7.49 -4.51 -7.56
C LYS A 21 -8.05 -3.30 -6.83
N MET A 22 -7.65 -2.09 -7.21
CA MET A 22 -8.03 -0.84 -6.54
C MET A 22 -8.48 0.18 -7.59
N GLY A 23 -9.57 0.87 -7.33
CA GLY A 23 -10.07 1.94 -8.20
C GLY A 23 -9.15 3.16 -8.16
N LEU A 24 -9.05 3.87 -9.29
CA LEU A 24 -8.23 5.08 -9.42
C LEU A 24 -8.45 6.12 -8.29
N PRO A 25 -9.69 6.41 -7.83
CA PRO A 25 -9.89 7.33 -6.71
C PRO A 25 -9.16 6.88 -5.44
N CYS A 26 -9.23 5.59 -5.13
CA CYS A 26 -8.59 5.03 -3.95
C CYS A 26 -7.07 4.91 -4.11
N VAL A 27 -6.56 4.68 -5.32
CA VAL A 27 -5.12 4.77 -5.61
C VAL A 27 -4.59 6.17 -5.31
N ILE A 28 -5.28 7.23 -5.77
CA ILE A 28 -4.88 8.63 -5.54
C ILE A 28 -4.92 8.99 -4.05
N GLU A 29 -5.95 8.53 -3.35
CA GLU A 29 -6.12 8.77 -1.92
C GLU A 29 -5.04 8.06 -1.10
N GLY A 30 -4.79 6.77 -1.37
CA GLY A 30 -3.74 5.99 -0.73
C GLY A 30 -2.34 6.59 -0.99
N PHE A 31 -2.06 7.03 -2.22
CA PHE A 31 -0.83 7.75 -2.53
C PHE A 31 -0.70 9.02 -1.68
N THR A 32 -1.77 9.81 -1.58
CA THR A 32 -1.77 11.05 -0.80
C THR A 32 -1.57 10.80 0.69
N ALA A 33 -2.19 9.76 1.26
CA ALA A 33 -2.02 9.38 2.65
C ALA A 33 -0.58 8.98 2.99
N ILE A 34 0.09 8.23 2.10
CA ILE A 34 1.40 7.65 2.33
C ILE A 34 2.55 8.62 2.01
N PHE A 35 2.48 9.29 0.85
CA PHE A 35 3.59 10.09 0.31
C PHE A 35 3.47 11.59 0.57
N LYS A 36 2.32 12.04 1.09
CA LYS A 36 2.07 13.44 1.47
C LYS A 36 1.51 13.49 2.91
N THR A 37 0.71 14.52 3.17
CA THR A 37 -0.07 14.68 4.39
C THR A 37 -1.53 14.42 4.05
N GLY A 38 -2.06 13.27 4.47
CA GLY A 38 -3.43 12.86 4.20
C GLY A 38 -3.85 11.68 5.07
N SER A 39 -5.09 11.25 4.87
CA SER A 39 -5.66 10.04 5.46
C SER A 39 -6.38 9.25 4.37
N ILE A 40 -6.63 7.98 4.64
CA ILE A 40 -7.42 7.11 3.78
C ILE A 40 -8.80 6.90 4.41
N SER A 41 -9.82 6.93 3.58
CA SER A 41 -11.22 6.71 3.92
C SER A 41 -11.51 5.23 4.14
N ASN A 42 -12.56 4.94 4.91
CA ASN A 42 -13.00 3.56 5.16
C ASN A 42 -13.31 2.80 3.85
N LYS A 43 -13.89 3.50 2.86
CA LYS A 43 -14.15 2.91 1.53
C LYS A 43 -12.85 2.46 0.87
N CYS A 44 -11.84 3.33 0.82
CA CYS A 44 -10.58 2.99 0.18
C CYS A 44 -9.72 2.04 1.01
N CYS A 45 -9.94 1.97 2.33
CA CYS A 45 -9.38 0.92 3.16
C CYS A 45 -9.87 -0.47 2.76
N SER A 46 -11.15 -0.65 2.46
CA SER A 46 -11.68 -1.94 2.00
C SER A 46 -11.00 -2.39 0.70
N GLU A 47 -10.83 -1.48 -0.27
CA GLU A 47 -10.11 -1.78 -1.51
C GLU A 47 -8.62 -2.06 -1.27
N LEU A 48 -7.98 -1.32 -0.36
CA LEU A 48 -6.58 -1.54 0.01
C LEU A 48 -6.36 -2.92 0.64
N VAL A 49 -7.29 -3.39 1.49
CA VAL A 49 -7.23 -4.73 2.09
C VAL A 49 -7.41 -5.81 1.02
N VAL A 50 -8.32 -5.60 0.06
CA VAL A 50 -8.51 -6.51 -1.11
C VAL A 50 -7.28 -6.55 -2.01
N LEU A 51 -6.63 -5.40 -2.24
CA LEU A 51 -5.34 -5.32 -2.95
C LEU A 51 -4.30 -6.24 -2.30
N GLY A 52 -4.28 -6.26 -0.97
CA GLY A 52 -3.46 -7.15 -0.16
C GLY A 52 -2.07 -6.60 0.17
N LYS A 53 -1.52 -7.06 1.31
CA LYS A 53 -0.27 -6.53 1.89
C LYS A 53 0.92 -6.65 0.96
N VAL A 54 0.99 -7.74 0.19
CA VAL A 54 2.07 -8.00 -0.77
C VAL A 54 2.10 -6.92 -1.86
N CYS A 55 0.93 -6.65 -2.45
CA CYS A 55 0.79 -5.63 -3.48
C CYS A 55 1.02 -4.22 -2.93
N HIS A 56 0.41 -3.89 -1.78
CA HIS A 56 0.62 -2.62 -1.08
C HIS A 56 2.11 -2.34 -0.86
N SER A 57 2.83 -3.30 -0.28
CA SER A 57 4.26 -3.14 0.01
C SER A 57 5.10 -3.00 -1.26
N ALA A 58 4.80 -3.77 -2.30
CA ALA A 58 5.54 -3.74 -3.56
C ALA A 58 5.31 -2.41 -4.31
N LEU A 59 4.07 -1.92 -4.37
CA LEU A 59 3.73 -0.65 -5.01
C LEU A 59 4.38 0.55 -4.31
N VAL A 60 4.40 0.57 -2.97
CA VAL A 60 5.07 1.64 -2.21
C VAL A 60 6.58 1.64 -2.46
N LYS A 61 7.23 0.47 -2.43
CA LYS A 61 8.65 0.35 -2.73
C LYS A 61 8.98 0.74 -4.17
N ARG A 62 8.18 0.27 -5.13
CA ARG A 62 8.32 0.64 -6.55
C ARG A 62 8.16 2.14 -6.80
N THR A 63 7.30 2.77 -6.01
CA THR A 63 7.09 4.22 -6.04
C THR A 63 8.30 4.96 -5.47
N LEU A 64 8.90 4.49 -4.38
CA LEU A 64 10.14 5.05 -3.83
C LEU A 64 11.35 4.89 -4.76
N GLU A 65 11.35 3.90 -5.65
CA GLU A 65 12.37 3.76 -6.71
C GLU A 65 12.24 4.83 -7.81
N ASN A 66 11.13 5.58 -7.87
CA ASN A 66 10.94 6.64 -8.85
C ASN A 66 11.86 7.84 -8.54
N PRO A 67 12.75 8.25 -9.46
CA PRO A 67 13.64 9.39 -9.26
C PRO A 67 12.93 10.71 -8.95
N LEU A 68 11.65 10.85 -9.35
CA LEU A 68 10.83 12.03 -9.04
C LEU A 68 10.47 12.14 -7.56
N LEU A 69 10.64 11.08 -6.78
CA LEU A 69 10.33 11.01 -5.35
C LEU A 69 11.58 10.87 -4.47
N LYS A 70 12.77 11.12 -5.04
CA LYS A 70 14.07 10.98 -4.36
C LYS A 70 14.24 11.85 -3.10
N ASP A 71 13.50 12.96 -3.01
CA ASP A 71 13.58 13.90 -1.89
C ASP A 71 12.70 13.46 -0.71
N LEU A 72 11.87 12.44 -0.87
CA LEU A 72 11.10 11.86 0.22
C LEU A 72 11.99 10.98 1.09
N ASN A 73 11.84 11.10 2.41
CA ASN A 73 12.52 10.20 3.35
C ASN A 73 11.90 8.79 3.30
N PRO A 74 12.62 7.77 2.81
CA PRO A 74 12.07 6.41 2.68
C PRO A 74 11.60 5.85 4.02
N VAL A 75 12.31 6.15 5.12
CA VAL A 75 11.95 5.67 6.46
C VAL A 75 10.57 6.19 6.88
N THR A 76 10.32 7.49 6.69
CA THR A 76 9.03 8.11 7.01
C THR A 76 7.90 7.57 6.12
N VAL A 77 8.14 7.42 4.82
CA VAL A 77 7.14 6.88 3.88
C VAL A 77 6.79 5.44 4.23
N ILE A 78 7.78 4.60 4.53
CA ILE A 78 7.54 3.21 4.92
C ILE A 78 6.77 3.13 6.25
N ALA A 79 7.11 3.97 7.23
CA ALA A 79 6.35 4.04 8.50
C ALA A 79 4.88 4.42 8.26
N LYS A 80 4.62 5.46 7.47
CA LYS A 80 3.26 5.87 7.07
C LYS A 80 2.52 4.78 6.30
N SER A 81 3.21 4.05 5.44
CA SER A 81 2.65 2.92 4.68
C SER A 81 2.20 1.78 5.59
N ILE A 82 3.00 1.45 6.62
CA ILE A 82 2.67 0.44 7.63
C ILE A 82 1.48 0.92 8.48
N GLU A 83 1.49 2.17 8.93
CA GLU A 83 0.41 2.77 9.70
C GLU A 83 -0.92 2.73 8.91
N THR A 84 -0.90 3.16 7.65
CA THR A 84 -2.06 3.15 6.75
C THR A 84 -2.62 1.75 6.60
N TRP A 85 -1.76 0.75 6.37
CA TRP A 85 -2.17 -0.65 6.27
C TRP A 85 -2.84 -1.14 7.55
N ASN A 86 -2.23 -0.91 8.71
CA ASN A 86 -2.74 -1.38 10.00
C ASN A 86 -4.08 -0.71 10.36
N ASN A 87 -4.22 0.59 10.08
CA ASN A 87 -5.47 1.32 10.29
C ASN A 87 -6.59 0.73 9.43
N CYS A 88 -6.32 0.42 8.16
CA CYS A 88 -7.31 -0.21 7.29
C CYS A 88 -7.66 -1.64 7.69
N LEU A 89 -6.68 -2.42 8.17
CA LEU A 89 -6.92 -3.79 8.63
C LEU A 89 -7.81 -3.81 9.89
N ALA A 90 -7.55 -2.91 10.84
CA ALA A 90 -8.33 -2.80 12.08
C ALA A 90 -9.82 -2.47 11.84
N LEU A 91 -10.16 -1.78 10.75
CA LEU A 91 -11.55 -1.50 10.36
C LEU A 91 -12.32 -2.76 9.96
N ILE A 92 -11.64 -3.75 9.38
CA ILE A 92 -12.26 -5.03 8.96
C ILE A 92 -12.37 -5.99 10.15
N ASP A 93 -11.37 -5.98 11.03
CA ASP A 93 -11.35 -6.83 12.24
C ASP A 93 -12.29 -6.32 13.35
N SER A 94 -12.78 -5.07 13.23
CA SER A 94 -13.74 -4.53 14.17
C SER A 94 -15.08 -5.24 14.01
N PRO A 95 -15.59 -5.95 15.04
CA PRO A 95 -16.91 -6.57 14.96
C PRO A 95 -17.93 -5.46 14.67
N SER A 96 -18.73 -5.66 13.62
CA SER A 96 -19.85 -4.78 13.33
C SER A 96 -20.65 -4.59 14.62
N PRO A 97 -20.97 -3.34 15.03
CA PRO A 97 -21.86 -3.15 16.17
C PRO A 97 -23.13 -3.92 15.83
N SER A 98 -23.42 -4.94 16.62
CA SER A 98 -24.65 -5.72 16.46
C SER A 98 -25.81 -4.74 16.64
N ALA A 99 -26.64 -4.60 15.61
CA ALA A 99 -27.84 -3.77 15.63
C ALA A 99 -28.91 -4.38 16.53
#